data_AF-A0A0W1AJQ6-F1
#
_entry.id   AF-A0A0W1AJQ6-F1
#
_cell.length_a   1.000
_cell.length_b   1.000
_cell.length_c   1.000
_cell.angle_alpha   90.00
_cell.angle_beta   90.00
_cell.angle_gamma   90.00
#
_symmetry.space_group_name_H-M   'P 1'
#
loop_
_entity.id
_entity.type
_entity.pdbx_description
1 polymer ?
#
loop_
_entity_poly.entity_id
_entity_poly.type
_entity_poly.pdbx_seq_one_letter_code
_entity_poly.pdbx_strand_id
1 'polypeptide(L)'
;MTQNTSGFTNWFTTDKCRAKAEIKYDIKQLEHRLAKQINELSHPSSTEELRSLIASICDNYRIYLNVLQPEGPSVEFDSLRLSHPINHFEQLNKAIQLKNELSGIITLEVELLLVTKLTCCYYLLANNQWEASASFMCSPFTKEDYDLGQLFKKATLKEWILTLIDIWNHDNNAFGDSSTLFLRSSKDDYEMTLNYFSNPDVVDFINAAFFYKLYPDKLFAEFIHPEKLVSVRMRVGLLHEIIEQLQEQLYNMAFHFGLQTSTDLIFHGDELPQGILIEVAPQHTELLQLAIKSLKVNFTPENNEQINIERLHDLRRAYKFWFNPNRLIDAVMVLLQRLVKEEKDVELTFSNFHAEMIVLYKKLTTTECFDLYGYFSNNDSRCLLYTLELIISGKSLDWLPSLREIERNAVQKVYRALKSVMEVLRIELKNRHVSTEPYKQPENKAFEVDRRNREAVFRIIEVYGCENTPNNDLLEKLFHDMEDDEHKY
;
A
#
# COMPACT_ATOMS: atom_id res chain seq x y z
N MET A 1 -22.30 45.06 -31.26
CA MET A 1 -23.02 44.63 -30.05
C MET A 1 -22.30 43.41 -29.50
N THR A 2 -21.44 43.64 -28.50
CA THR A 2 -20.67 42.62 -27.79
C THR A 2 -21.06 42.77 -26.32
N GLN A 3 -21.77 41.79 -25.78
CA GLN A 3 -22.12 41.76 -24.36
C GLN A 3 -21.12 40.91 -23.59
N ASN A 4 -20.64 41.52 -22.52
CA ASN A 4 -19.81 41.06 -21.41
C ASN A 4 -19.99 39.58 -21.01
N THR A 5 -18.90 38.83 -21.05
CA THR A 5 -18.65 37.66 -20.19
C THR A 5 -17.52 37.98 -19.22
N SER A 6 -17.83 38.78 -18.20
CA SER A 6 -16.99 38.88 -17.00
C SER A 6 -17.34 37.72 -16.07
N GLY A 7 -16.58 36.63 -16.08
CA GLY A 7 -16.87 35.52 -15.18
C GLY A 7 -16.05 34.23 -15.28
N PHE A 8 -14.86 34.23 -15.88
CA PHE A 8 -14.04 33.01 -15.99
C PHE A 8 -12.56 33.21 -15.60
N THR A 9 -12.28 33.81 -14.44
CA THR A 9 -10.90 33.96 -13.93
C THR A 9 -10.60 33.30 -12.59
N ASN A 10 -11.56 32.58 -11.97
CA ASN A 10 -11.36 32.04 -10.61
C ASN A 10 -11.03 30.54 -10.55
N TRP A 11 -10.30 29.99 -11.52
CA TRP A 11 -9.91 28.56 -11.49
C TRP A 11 -8.47 28.28 -11.03
N PHE A 12 -7.66 29.24 -10.60
CA PHE A 12 -6.25 28.92 -10.31
C PHE A 12 -5.74 29.60 -9.04
N THR A 13 -5.34 28.76 -8.06
CA THR A 13 -4.44 29.03 -6.91
C THR A 13 -4.65 30.37 -6.21
N THR A 14 -5.19 30.37 -4.99
CA THR A 14 -5.12 31.56 -4.14
C THR A 14 -3.66 32.00 -3.96
N ASP A 15 -3.38 33.29 -3.81
CA ASP A 15 -2.02 33.78 -3.56
C ASP A 15 -1.38 33.10 -2.34
N LYS A 16 -2.21 32.65 -1.39
CA LYS A 16 -1.82 31.82 -0.24
C LYS A 16 -1.29 30.44 -0.64
N CYS A 17 -1.92 29.76 -1.60
CA CYS A 17 -1.43 28.49 -2.14
C CYS A 17 -0.11 28.66 -2.91
N ARG A 18 0.05 29.76 -3.65
CA ARG A 18 1.30 30.09 -4.35
C ARG A 18 2.44 30.36 -3.35
N ALA A 19 2.21 31.22 -2.36
CA ALA A 19 3.18 31.50 -1.30
C ALA A 19 3.58 30.22 -0.53
N LYS A 20 2.61 29.34 -0.23
CA LYS A 20 2.87 28.04 0.39
C LYS A 20 3.78 27.15 -0.46
N ALA A 21 3.56 27.09 -1.77
CA ALA A 21 4.36 26.28 -2.67
C ALA A 21 5.78 26.83 -2.84
N GLU A 22 5.93 28.16 -2.96
CA GLU A 22 7.23 28.85 -3.04
C GLU A 22 8.07 28.59 -1.78
N ILE A 23 7.50 28.77 -0.59
CA ILE A 23 8.21 28.51 0.67
C ILE A 23 8.61 27.04 0.80
N LYS A 24 7.73 26.09 0.43
CA LYS A 24 8.07 24.66 0.43
C LYS A 24 9.23 24.34 -0.52
N TYR A 25 9.27 24.99 -1.67
CA TYR A 25 10.37 24.84 -2.63
C TYR A 25 11.69 25.38 -2.06
N ASP A 26 11.66 26.56 -1.44
CA ASP A 26 12.85 27.19 -0.85
C ASP A 26 13.41 26.37 0.33
N ILE A 27 12.54 25.86 1.21
CA ILE A 27 12.92 24.93 2.28
C ILE A 27 13.62 23.70 1.68
N LYS A 28 13.04 23.11 0.63
CA LYS A 28 13.58 21.91 -0.02
C LYS A 28 14.97 22.15 -0.62
N GLN A 29 15.19 23.33 -1.21
CA GLN A 29 16.50 23.73 -1.76
C GLN A 29 17.55 23.93 -0.65
N LEU A 30 17.17 24.57 0.45
CA LEU A 30 18.07 24.79 1.58
C LEU A 30 18.44 23.48 2.29
N GLU A 31 17.48 22.58 2.48
CA GLU A 31 17.72 21.25 3.05
C GLU A 31 18.60 20.38 2.14
N HIS A 32 18.46 20.50 0.81
CA HIS A 32 19.35 19.83 -0.13
C HIS A 32 20.80 20.33 0.00
N ARG A 33 20.99 21.64 0.12
CA ARG A 33 22.31 22.23 0.42
C ARG A 33 22.87 21.75 1.77
N LEU A 34 22.00 21.57 2.76
CA LEU A 34 22.38 21.13 4.11
C LEU A 34 22.91 19.69 4.06
N ALA A 35 22.20 18.80 3.39
CA ALA A 35 22.65 17.42 3.19
C ALA A 35 24.02 17.37 2.49
N LYS A 36 24.23 18.21 1.47
CA LYS A 36 25.52 18.31 0.77
C LYS A 36 26.65 18.75 1.70
N GLN A 37 26.46 19.80 2.50
CA GLN A 37 27.49 20.33 3.40
C GLN A 37 27.81 19.41 4.58
N ILE A 38 26.82 18.67 5.10
CA ILE A 38 27.05 17.68 6.16
C ILE A 38 28.00 16.57 5.68
N ASN A 39 27.92 16.17 4.41
CA ASN A 39 28.79 15.15 3.82
C ASN A 39 30.21 15.67 3.51
N GLU A 40 30.38 16.98 3.35
CA GLU A 40 31.65 17.64 3.03
C GLU A 40 32.44 18.09 4.30
N LEU A 41 31.98 17.73 5.50
CA LEU A 41 32.58 18.09 6.80
C LEU A 41 33.95 17.39 7.05
N SER A 42 34.95 17.78 6.25
CA SER A 42 36.38 17.50 6.47
C SER A 42 37.13 18.73 7.00
N HIS A 43 36.49 19.90 7.03
CA HIS A 43 37.15 21.19 7.28
C HIS A 43 36.41 22.04 8.33
N PRO A 44 37.12 22.67 9.29
CA PRO A 44 36.51 23.47 10.36
C PRO A 44 35.86 24.77 9.86
N SER A 45 36.23 25.27 8.68
CA SER A 45 35.66 26.44 8.01
C SER A 45 34.22 26.25 7.52
N SER A 46 33.70 25.01 7.43
CA SER A 46 32.32 24.74 6.97
C SER A 46 31.27 24.90 8.08
N THR A 47 31.68 25.06 9.34
CA THR A 47 30.75 25.09 10.49
C THR A 47 29.92 26.38 10.59
N GLU A 48 30.45 27.51 10.13
CA GLU A 48 29.73 28.80 10.13
C GLU A 48 28.71 28.89 8.98
N GLU A 49 29.09 28.44 7.79
CA GLU A 49 28.18 28.30 6.65
C GLU A 49 27.04 27.32 6.94
N LEU A 50 27.36 26.19 7.57
CA LEU A 50 26.39 25.19 8.00
C LEU A 50 25.41 25.76 9.02
N ARG A 51 25.89 26.53 10.00
CA ARG A 51 25.03 27.22 10.96
C ARG A 51 24.11 28.24 10.27
N SER A 52 24.66 29.03 9.35
CA SER A 52 23.88 29.99 8.55
C SER A 52 22.80 29.30 7.72
N LEU A 53 23.11 28.12 7.17
CA LEU A 53 22.18 27.32 6.38
C LEU A 53 21.06 26.72 7.25
N ILE A 54 21.38 26.17 8.41
CA ILE A 54 20.41 25.65 9.39
C ILE A 54 19.50 26.78 9.89
N ALA A 55 20.06 27.95 10.19
CA ALA A 55 19.30 29.14 10.58
C ALA A 55 18.34 29.57 9.45
N SER A 56 18.81 29.56 8.20
CA SER A 56 17.97 29.89 7.03
C SER A 56 16.82 28.89 6.86
N ILE A 57 17.03 27.60 7.12
CA ILE A 57 15.97 26.59 7.10
C ILE A 57 14.95 26.86 8.21
N CYS A 58 15.42 27.14 9.43
CA CYS A 58 14.57 27.51 10.56
C CYS A 58 13.69 28.72 10.22
N ASP A 59 14.26 29.77 9.64
CA ASP A 59 13.52 30.99 9.28
C ASP A 59 12.49 30.74 8.19
N ASN A 60 12.78 29.89 7.19
CA ASN A 60 11.79 29.52 6.18
C ASN A 60 10.63 28.70 6.77
N TYR A 61 10.90 27.82 7.73
CA TYR A 61 9.82 27.13 8.47
C TYR A 61 8.99 28.09 9.34
N ARG A 62 9.58 29.16 9.90
CA ARG A 62 8.82 30.23 10.60
C ARG A 62 7.93 31.02 9.64
N ILE A 63 8.45 31.40 8.48
CA ILE A 63 7.65 32.05 7.42
C ILE A 63 6.51 31.12 7.01
N TYR A 64 6.79 29.82 6.91
CA TYR A 64 5.77 28.83 6.58
C TYR A 64 4.66 28.73 7.65
N LEU A 65 5.01 28.76 8.94
CA LEU A 65 4.02 28.84 10.04
C LEU A 65 3.15 30.08 9.93
N ASN A 66 3.73 31.25 9.64
CA ASN A 66 2.99 32.50 9.50
C ASN A 66 2.00 32.46 8.32
N VAL A 67 2.33 31.76 7.25
CA VAL A 67 1.38 31.53 6.13
C VAL A 67 0.26 30.56 6.54
N LEU A 68 0.56 29.53 7.34
CA LEU A 68 -0.46 28.60 7.83
C LEU A 68 -1.41 29.27 8.83
N GLN A 69 -0.90 30.10 9.74
CA GLN A 69 -1.64 30.77 10.80
C GLN A 69 -1.20 32.24 11.00
N PRO A 70 -1.74 33.20 10.21
CA PRO A 70 -1.33 34.61 10.25
C PRO A 70 -1.61 35.35 11.57
N GLU A 71 -2.59 34.87 12.34
CA GLU A 71 -3.06 35.47 13.61
C GLU A 71 -2.74 34.57 14.83
N GLY A 72 -1.85 33.58 14.66
CA GLY A 72 -1.46 32.67 15.73
C GLY A 72 -0.57 33.33 16.78
N PRO A 73 -0.51 32.79 18.01
CA PRO A 73 0.49 33.22 18.98
C PRO A 73 1.88 33.00 18.37
N SER A 74 2.74 34.03 18.42
CA SER A 74 4.16 33.89 18.09
C SER A 74 4.72 32.76 18.95
N VAL A 75 5.25 31.72 18.32
CA VAL A 75 5.83 30.60 19.05
C VAL A 75 7.08 31.13 19.80
N GLU A 76 6.98 31.29 21.12
CA GLU A 76 8.08 31.76 21.96
C GLU A 76 9.07 30.62 22.24
N PHE A 77 10.05 30.48 21.35
CA PHE A 77 11.07 29.42 21.43
C PHE A 77 12.10 29.62 22.56
N ASP A 78 12.17 30.81 23.17
CA ASP A 78 13.11 31.16 24.25
C ASP A 78 12.84 30.42 25.58
N SER A 79 11.66 29.82 25.70
CA SER A 79 11.25 29.04 26.88
C SER A 79 11.77 27.59 26.88
N LEU A 80 12.26 27.08 25.74
CA LEU A 80 12.83 25.73 25.60
C LEU A 80 14.31 25.70 25.99
N ARG A 81 14.63 26.09 27.22
CA ARG A 81 15.97 25.86 27.79
C ARG A 81 16.15 24.36 28.04
N LEU A 82 16.88 23.69 27.15
CA LEU A 82 17.24 22.29 27.33
C LEU A 82 18.41 22.17 28.31
N SER A 83 18.18 21.40 29.36
CA SER A 83 19.11 21.09 30.45
C SER A 83 20.14 20.00 30.12
N HIS A 84 20.22 19.56 28.86
CA HIS A 84 21.08 18.46 28.41
C HIS A 84 21.77 18.79 27.08
N PRO A 85 23.02 18.33 26.87
CA PRO A 85 23.71 18.46 25.59
C PRO A 85 22.94 17.68 24.53
N ILE A 86 22.51 18.39 23.46
CA ILE A 86 21.74 17.79 22.37
C ILE A 86 22.71 17.10 21.41
N ASN A 87 22.47 15.82 21.13
CA ASN A 87 23.13 15.13 20.02
C ASN A 87 22.60 15.68 18.70
N HIS A 88 23.44 16.42 17.96
CA HIS A 88 23.07 17.04 16.68
C HIS A 88 22.53 16.02 15.65
N PHE A 89 23.00 14.76 15.69
CA PHE A 89 22.54 13.71 14.78
C PHE A 89 21.13 13.22 15.13
N GLU A 90 20.83 13.00 16.42
CA GLU A 90 19.48 12.66 16.87
C GLU A 90 18.47 13.75 16.52
N GLN A 91 18.89 15.01 16.63
CA GLN A 91 18.04 16.15 16.32
C GLN A 91 17.81 16.32 14.81
N LEU A 92 18.81 16.00 13.98
CA LEU A 92 18.64 15.95 12.52
C LEU A 92 17.74 14.77 12.10
N ASN A 93 17.92 13.60 12.70
CA ASN A 93 17.05 12.43 12.45
C ASN A 93 15.60 12.73 12.82
N LYS A 94 15.39 13.40 13.96
CA LYS A 94 14.07 13.85 14.38
C LYS A 94 13.45 14.83 13.38
N ALA A 95 14.25 15.73 12.80
CA ALA A 95 13.78 16.62 11.74
C ALA A 95 13.39 15.86 10.46
N ILE A 96 14.16 14.84 10.07
CA ILE A 96 13.84 13.98 8.92
C ILE A 96 12.53 13.20 9.16
N GLN A 97 12.36 12.57 10.33
CA GLN A 97 11.13 11.86 10.70
C GLN A 97 9.89 12.77 10.62
N LEU A 98 9.97 13.95 11.24
CA LEU A 98 8.87 14.92 11.24
C LEU A 98 8.52 15.42 9.83
N LYS A 99 9.49 15.43 8.90
CA LYS A 99 9.28 15.79 7.50
C LYS A 99 8.59 14.69 6.71
N ASN A 100 8.94 13.43 6.96
CA ASN A 100 8.23 12.29 6.35
C ASN A 100 6.78 12.21 6.82
N GLU A 101 6.54 12.47 8.11
CA GLU A 101 5.19 12.65 8.64
C GLU A 101 4.47 13.84 7.95
N LEU A 102 5.20 14.90 7.59
CA LEU A 102 4.66 16.07 6.89
C LEU A 102 4.18 15.75 5.45
N SER A 103 4.79 14.78 4.75
CA SER A 103 4.38 14.40 3.39
C SER A 103 3.04 13.64 3.33
N GLY A 104 2.63 13.00 4.43
CA GLY A 104 1.40 12.20 4.50
C GLY A 104 0.18 12.93 5.08
N ILE A 105 0.24 14.24 5.28
CA ILE A 105 -0.78 14.95 6.07
C ILE A 105 -2.09 15.15 5.33
N ILE A 106 -3.19 14.92 6.07
CA ILE A 106 -4.58 15.12 5.61
C ILE A 106 -5.23 16.37 6.24
N THR A 107 -4.74 16.88 7.39
CA THR A 107 -5.37 17.97 8.15
C THR A 107 -4.45 19.15 8.47
N LEU A 108 -5.00 20.37 8.50
CA LEU A 108 -4.27 21.61 8.79
C LEU A 108 -3.67 21.64 10.22
N GLU A 109 -4.37 21.07 11.19
CA GLU A 109 -3.93 21.03 12.60
C GLU A 109 -2.65 20.19 12.77
N VAL A 110 -2.59 19.03 12.10
CA VAL A 110 -1.40 18.17 12.09
C VAL A 110 -0.27 18.83 11.32
N GLU A 111 -0.56 19.51 10.22
CA GLU A 111 0.42 20.31 9.47
C GLU A 111 1.04 21.41 10.35
N LEU A 112 0.23 22.17 11.08
CA LEU A 112 0.71 23.22 11.98
C LEU A 112 1.61 22.66 13.10
N LEU A 113 1.19 21.55 13.72
CA LEU A 113 1.96 20.89 14.79
C LEU A 113 3.33 20.42 14.29
N LEU A 114 3.37 19.74 13.14
CA LEU A 114 4.60 19.19 12.57
C LEU A 114 5.56 20.29 12.11
N VAL A 115 5.05 21.33 11.45
CA VAL A 115 5.85 22.50 11.07
C VAL A 115 6.41 23.22 12.30
N THR A 116 5.64 23.29 13.40
CA THR A 116 6.11 23.86 14.68
C THR A 116 7.25 23.02 15.27
N LYS A 117 7.11 21.70 15.29
CA LYS A 117 8.16 20.78 15.76
C LYS A 117 9.42 20.87 14.88
N LEU A 118 9.28 20.95 13.55
CA LEU A 118 10.39 21.14 12.61
C LEU A 118 11.12 22.44 12.87
N THR A 119 10.37 23.53 13.07
CA THR A 119 10.93 24.84 13.43
C THR A 119 11.73 24.77 14.72
N CYS A 120 11.19 24.13 15.77
CA CYS A 120 11.92 23.89 17.01
C CYS A 120 13.21 23.09 16.77
N CYS A 121 13.17 22.07 15.89
CA CYS A 121 14.33 21.23 15.65
C CYS A 121 15.48 22.00 15.01
N TYR A 122 15.19 22.76 13.96
CA TYR A 122 16.19 23.60 13.29
C TYR A 122 16.64 24.79 14.15
N TYR A 123 15.77 25.36 14.99
CA TYR A 123 16.15 26.39 15.96
C TYR A 123 17.19 25.88 16.97
N LEU A 124 16.99 24.67 17.50
CA LEU A 124 17.93 24.05 18.42
C LEU A 124 19.26 23.71 17.74
N LEU A 125 19.22 23.25 16.49
CA LEU A 125 20.42 22.97 15.70
C LEU A 125 21.23 24.24 15.36
N ALA A 126 20.55 25.38 15.15
CA ALA A 126 21.20 26.65 14.80
C ALA A 126 21.90 27.32 15.99
N ASN A 127 21.34 27.19 17.19
CA ASN A 127 21.78 27.92 18.38
C ASN A 127 22.75 27.15 19.29
N ASN A 128 22.91 25.84 19.08
CA ASN A 128 23.88 25.05 19.83
C ASN A 128 25.28 25.12 19.19
N GLN A 129 26.31 25.10 20.04
CA GLN A 129 27.70 25.08 19.57
C GLN A 129 28.01 23.70 18.99
N TRP A 130 28.37 23.68 17.71
CA TRP A 130 28.97 22.53 17.05
C TRP A 130 30.39 22.37 17.61
N GLU A 131 30.57 21.56 18.65
CA GLU A 131 31.91 21.26 19.16
C GLU A 131 32.65 20.40 18.12
N ALA A 132 33.68 20.98 17.49
CA ALA A 132 34.48 20.34 16.45
C ALA A 132 35.40 19.21 16.95
N SER A 133 35.22 18.75 18.19
CA SER A 133 36.20 17.87 18.84
C SER A 133 35.56 16.96 19.88
N ALA A 134 35.02 15.84 19.42
CA ALA A 134 35.21 14.52 20.01
C ALA A 134 34.38 13.51 19.21
N SER A 135 35.05 12.65 18.45
CA SER A 135 34.49 11.43 17.86
C SER A 135 33.20 11.59 17.04
N PHE A 136 33.37 11.75 15.73
CA PHE A 136 32.45 11.17 14.73
C PHE A 136 32.35 9.62 14.82
N MET A 137 33.05 8.99 15.77
CA MET A 137 32.78 7.61 16.17
C MET A 137 31.58 7.59 17.11
N CYS A 138 30.40 7.38 16.53
CA CYS A 138 29.23 6.95 17.26
C CYS A 138 29.56 5.76 18.16
N SER A 139 29.08 5.84 19.40
CA SER A 139 28.91 4.66 20.27
C SER A 139 28.26 3.52 19.48
N PRO A 140 28.74 2.27 19.61
CA PRO A 140 28.14 1.15 18.93
C PRO A 140 26.70 1.00 19.42
N PHE A 141 25.75 1.07 18.50
CA PHE A 141 24.41 0.55 18.77
C PHE A 141 24.58 -0.95 18.98
N THR A 142 24.43 -1.38 20.23
CA THR A 142 24.43 -2.79 20.61
C THR A 142 23.03 -3.36 20.41
N LYS A 143 22.79 -3.93 19.22
CA LYS A 143 21.87 -5.04 18.93
C LYS A 143 21.95 -5.28 17.43
N GLU A 144 22.80 -6.23 17.01
CA GLU A 144 22.77 -6.89 15.69
C GLU A 144 22.13 -6.04 14.57
N ASP A 145 22.68 -4.85 14.31
CA ASP A 145 22.26 -4.02 13.18
C ASP A 145 22.66 -4.81 11.93
N TYR A 146 21.68 -5.42 11.25
CA TYR A 146 21.89 -5.95 9.92
C TYR A 146 22.37 -4.80 9.05
N ASP A 147 23.68 -4.78 8.76
CA ASP A 147 24.27 -3.83 7.84
C ASP A 147 23.67 -4.11 6.46
N LEU A 148 22.61 -3.37 6.09
CA LEU A 148 21.96 -3.46 4.78
C LEU A 148 22.96 -3.15 3.64
N GLY A 149 24.09 -2.49 3.93
CA GLY A 149 25.20 -2.41 2.99
C GLY A 149 25.74 -3.78 2.59
N GLN A 150 25.66 -4.80 3.46
CA GLN A 150 26.00 -6.19 3.13
C GLN A 150 24.94 -6.91 2.31
N LEU A 151 23.67 -6.49 2.38
CA LEU A 151 22.61 -7.06 1.55
C LEU A 151 22.98 -6.87 0.07
N PHE A 152 23.34 -5.65 -0.33
CA PHE A 152 23.68 -5.34 -1.72
C PHE A 152 25.10 -5.75 -2.15
N LYS A 153 25.90 -6.30 -1.22
CA LYS A 153 27.23 -6.87 -1.49
C LYS A 153 27.20 -8.39 -1.71
N LYS A 154 26.02 -9.02 -1.70
CA LYS A 154 25.88 -10.48 -1.96
C LYS A 154 26.25 -10.82 -3.40
N ALA A 155 26.87 -11.99 -3.58
CA ALA A 155 27.43 -12.38 -4.88
C ALA A 155 26.38 -12.91 -5.85
N THR A 156 25.25 -13.41 -5.33
CA THR A 156 24.17 -13.97 -6.14
C THR A 156 22.81 -13.43 -5.74
N LEU A 157 21.88 -13.38 -6.72
CA LEU A 157 20.49 -13.00 -6.49
C LEU A 157 19.83 -13.89 -5.43
N LYS A 158 20.14 -15.20 -5.42
CA LYS A 158 19.61 -16.14 -4.43
C LYS A 158 20.02 -15.79 -3.00
N GLU A 159 21.29 -15.47 -2.78
CA GLU A 159 21.80 -15.04 -1.47
C GLU A 159 21.17 -13.72 -1.04
N TRP A 160 21.00 -12.79 -1.98
CA TRP A 160 20.35 -11.50 -1.73
C TRP A 160 18.92 -11.69 -1.21
N ILE A 161 18.09 -12.48 -1.91
CA ILE A 161 16.70 -12.71 -1.52
C ILE A 161 16.56 -13.44 -0.19
N LEU A 162 17.36 -14.49 0.02
CA LEU A 162 17.31 -15.22 1.28
C LEU A 162 17.73 -14.34 2.45
N THR A 163 18.77 -13.51 2.28
CA THR A 163 19.18 -12.56 3.30
C THR A 163 18.08 -11.52 3.56
N LEU A 164 17.42 -11.00 2.52
CA LEU A 164 16.29 -10.08 2.65
C LEU A 164 15.15 -10.69 3.48
N ILE A 165 14.81 -11.95 3.20
CA ILE A 165 13.77 -12.70 3.91
C ILE A 165 14.18 -12.96 5.36
N ASP A 166 15.45 -13.31 5.61
CA ASP A 166 15.94 -13.54 6.97
C ASP A 166 15.84 -12.26 7.80
N ILE A 167 16.23 -11.10 7.24
CA ILE A 167 16.07 -9.80 7.89
C ILE A 167 14.60 -9.56 8.24
N TRP A 168 13.70 -9.74 7.27
CA TRP A 168 12.25 -9.58 7.47
C TRP A 168 11.71 -10.51 8.57
N ASN A 169 12.09 -11.78 8.53
CA ASN A 169 11.61 -12.79 9.47
C ASN A 169 12.08 -12.51 10.92
N HIS A 170 13.20 -11.80 11.09
CA HIS A 170 13.74 -11.41 12.39
C HIS A 170 13.15 -10.09 12.91
N ASP A 171 12.81 -9.16 12.03
CA ASP A 171 12.18 -7.88 12.38
C ASP A 171 11.18 -7.44 11.30
N ASN A 172 9.89 -7.67 11.56
CA ASN A 172 8.78 -7.29 10.67
C ASN A 172 8.72 -5.77 10.40
N ASN A 173 9.36 -4.94 11.23
CA ASN A 173 9.40 -3.48 11.07
C ASN A 173 10.74 -2.97 10.54
N ALA A 174 11.68 -3.86 10.18
CA ALA A 174 13.01 -3.49 9.70
C ALA A 174 12.98 -2.49 8.55
N PHE A 175 11.94 -2.54 7.71
CA PHE A 175 11.79 -1.66 6.54
C PHE A 175 10.73 -0.56 6.73
N GLY A 176 10.03 -0.51 7.87
CA GLY A 176 8.97 0.47 8.14
C GLY A 176 9.48 1.81 8.69
N ASP A 177 10.62 1.82 9.40
CA ASP A 177 11.20 3.04 9.98
C ASP A 177 12.17 3.72 8.99
N SER A 178 11.56 4.56 8.16
CA SER A 178 11.95 4.98 6.80
C SER A 178 13.10 6.01 6.65
N SER A 179 14.10 6.02 7.53
CA SER A 179 15.28 6.89 7.28
C SER A 179 16.60 6.34 7.78
N THR A 180 16.61 5.49 8.81
CA THR A 180 17.83 5.03 9.48
C THR A 180 18.64 4.02 8.68
N LEU A 181 17.99 3.27 7.79
CA LEU A 181 18.57 2.14 7.06
C LEU A 181 19.74 2.53 6.15
N PHE A 182 19.64 3.68 5.48
CA PHE A 182 20.67 4.12 4.56
C PHE A 182 21.47 5.32 5.06
N LEU A 183 21.03 6.03 6.12
CA LEU A 183 21.67 7.25 6.65
C LEU A 183 23.18 7.15 6.94
N ARG A 184 23.73 5.94 7.13
CA ARG A 184 25.16 5.68 7.38
C ARG A 184 25.95 5.24 6.14
N SER A 185 25.29 5.00 5.01
CA SER A 185 25.92 4.50 3.79
C SER A 185 26.75 5.59 3.11
N SER A 186 27.92 5.22 2.57
CA SER A 186 28.72 6.14 1.78
C SER A 186 28.05 6.41 0.43
N LYS A 187 28.41 7.51 -0.25
CA LYS A 187 27.94 7.80 -1.60
C LYS A 187 28.20 6.63 -2.57
N ASP A 188 29.36 5.98 -2.43
CA ASP A 188 29.74 4.83 -3.26
C ASP A 188 28.83 3.62 -2.98
N ASP A 189 28.44 3.38 -1.72
CA ASP A 189 27.48 2.32 -1.37
C ASP A 189 26.08 2.62 -1.96
N TYR A 190 25.67 3.89 -2.00
CA TYR A 190 24.41 4.32 -2.64
C TYR A 190 24.42 4.10 -4.15
N GLU A 191 25.49 4.52 -4.84
CA GLU A 191 25.64 4.30 -6.28
C GLU A 191 25.69 2.81 -6.61
N MET A 192 26.40 2.01 -5.81
CA MET A 192 26.42 0.54 -5.94
C MET A 192 25.01 -0.05 -5.79
N THR A 193 24.25 0.40 -4.80
CA THR A 193 22.89 -0.09 -4.52
C THR A 193 21.90 0.31 -5.61
N LEU A 194 21.98 1.54 -6.13
CA LEU A 194 21.17 2.00 -7.27
C LEU A 194 21.48 1.19 -8.54
N ASN A 195 22.75 0.89 -8.78
CA ASN A 195 23.17 0.05 -9.89
C ASN A 195 22.69 -1.41 -9.74
N TYR A 196 22.57 -1.91 -8.51
CA TYR A 196 22.04 -3.25 -8.24
C TYR A 196 20.58 -3.39 -8.70
N PHE A 197 19.72 -2.41 -8.41
CA PHE A 197 18.33 -2.36 -8.91
C PHE A 197 18.21 -2.13 -10.41
N SER A 198 19.31 -1.73 -11.06
CA SER A 198 19.39 -1.59 -12.53
C SER A 198 19.91 -2.87 -13.21
N ASN A 199 20.28 -3.91 -12.45
CA ASN A 199 20.75 -5.18 -12.99
C ASN A 199 19.58 -5.96 -13.62
N PRO A 200 19.67 -6.38 -14.91
CA PRO A 200 18.60 -7.12 -15.59
C PRO A 200 18.11 -8.35 -14.83
N ASP A 201 19.00 -9.13 -14.22
CA ASP A 201 18.63 -10.37 -13.51
C ASP A 201 17.80 -10.07 -12.24
N VAL A 202 18.09 -8.95 -11.58
CA VAL A 202 17.34 -8.45 -10.42
C VAL A 202 15.98 -7.90 -10.87
N VAL A 203 15.97 -7.09 -11.93
CA VAL A 203 14.75 -6.51 -12.51
C VAL A 203 13.80 -7.61 -12.98
N ASP A 204 14.30 -8.60 -13.71
CA ASP A 204 13.50 -9.72 -14.23
C ASP A 204 12.90 -10.55 -13.09
N PHE A 205 13.64 -10.73 -12.00
CA PHE A 205 13.12 -11.38 -10.81
C PHE A 205 11.99 -10.58 -10.14
N ILE A 206 12.18 -9.27 -9.95
CA ILE A 206 11.16 -8.41 -9.31
C ILE A 206 9.90 -8.37 -10.17
N ASN A 207 10.06 -8.25 -11.49
CA ASN A 207 8.95 -8.28 -12.44
C ASN A 207 8.29 -9.67 -12.51
N ALA A 208 9.03 -10.75 -12.29
CA ALA A 208 8.45 -12.08 -12.10
C ALA A 208 7.62 -12.15 -10.81
N ALA A 209 8.08 -11.57 -9.71
CA ALA A 209 7.32 -11.49 -8.47
C ALA A 209 6.01 -10.70 -8.68
N PHE A 210 6.08 -9.58 -9.40
CA PHE A 210 4.89 -8.83 -9.83
C PHE A 210 3.92 -9.68 -10.66
N PHE A 211 4.43 -10.41 -11.65
CA PHE A 211 3.61 -11.28 -12.49
C PHE A 211 2.88 -12.35 -11.65
N TYR A 212 3.58 -13.04 -10.76
CA TYR A 212 2.97 -14.09 -9.92
C TYR A 212 2.12 -13.54 -8.77
N LYS A 213 2.30 -12.27 -8.36
CA LYS A 213 1.34 -11.54 -7.51
C LYS A 213 -0.03 -11.42 -8.20
N LEU A 214 -0.05 -11.26 -9.52
CA LEU A 214 -1.28 -11.17 -10.33
C LEU A 214 -1.84 -12.54 -10.75
N TYR A 215 -0.96 -13.49 -11.04
CA TYR A 215 -1.29 -14.83 -11.53
C TYR A 215 -0.61 -15.93 -10.69
N PRO A 216 -0.99 -16.08 -9.41
CA PRO A 216 -0.34 -17.02 -8.48
C PRO A 216 -0.49 -18.48 -8.90
N ASP A 217 -1.51 -18.80 -9.68
CA ASP A 217 -1.79 -20.11 -10.27
C ASP A 217 -0.72 -20.56 -11.26
N LYS A 218 0.02 -19.63 -11.85
CA LYS A 218 1.08 -19.93 -12.82
C LYS A 218 2.44 -20.19 -12.18
N LEU A 219 2.57 -19.98 -10.87
CA LEU A 219 3.86 -20.15 -10.17
C LEU A 219 4.25 -21.62 -10.05
N PHE A 220 3.28 -22.53 -10.06
CA PHE A 220 3.52 -23.97 -9.97
C PHE A 220 2.89 -24.66 -11.18
N ALA A 221 3.54 -25.72 -11.67
CA ALA A 221 3.04 -26.49 -12.81
C ALA A 221 1.82 -27.36 -12.45
N GLU A 222 1.65 -27.66 -11.17
CA GLU A 222 0.57 -28.50 -10.64
C GLU A 222 -0.65 -27.65 -10.23
N PHE A 223 -1.84 -28.28 -10.25
CA PHE A 223 -3.05 -27.63 -9.76
C PHE A 223 -2.94 -27.34 -8.27
N ILE A 224 -3.04 -26.06 -7.91
CA ILE A 224 -2.99 -25.61 -6.52
C ILE A 224 -4.41 -25.33 -6.04
N HIS A 225 -4.74 -25.82 -4.84
CA HIS A 225 -6.01 -25.52 -4.20
C HIS A 225 -6.22 -23.99 -4.07
N PRO A 226 -7.44 -23.46 -4.32
CA PRO A 226 -7.72 -22.02 -4.26
C PRO A 226 -7.27 -21.31 -2.97
N GLU A 227 -7.32 -21.98 -1.82
CA GLU A 227 -6.88 -21.39 -0.55
C GLU A 227 -5.35 -21.30 -0.44
N LYS A 228 -4.64 -22.31 -0.95
CA LYS A 228 -3.18 -22.25 -1.06
C LYS A 228 -2.75 -21.18 -2.07
N LEU A 229 -3.55 -20.93 -3.13
CA LEU A 229 -3.34 -19.78 -4.01
C LEU A 229 -3.47 -18.43 -3.29
N VAL A 230 -4.37 -18.30 -2.31
CA VAL A 230 -4.48 -17.09 -1.49
C VAL A 230 -3.20 -16.89 -0.66
N SER A 231 -2.69 -17.95 -0.03
CA SER A 231 -1.44 -17.90 0.73
C SER A 231 -0.25 -17.55 -0.17
N VAL A 232 -0.12 -18.21 -1.32
CA VAL A 232 0.92 -17.93 -2.32
C VAL A 232 0.84 -16.47 -2.77
N ARG A 233 -0.34 -16.00 -3.18
CA ARG A 233 -0.55 -14.61 -3.60
C ARG A 233 -0.15 -13.61 -2.53
N MET A 234 -0.48 -13.90 -1.28
CA MET A 234 -0.15 -13.03 -0.15
C MET A 234 1.36 -13.00 0.11
N ARG A 235 2.05 -14.15 0.11
CA ARG A 235 3.51 -14.21 0.30
C ARG A 235 4.28 -13.56 -0.85
N VAL A 236 3.88 -13.81 -2.10
CA VAL A 236 4.47 -13.15 -3.28
C VAL A 236 4.20 -11.64 -3.23
N GLY A 237 2.99 -11.24 -2.87
CA GLY A 237 2.62 -9.83 -2.70
C GLY A 237 3.47 -9.13 -1.65
N LEU A 238 3.64 -9.76 -0.48
CA LEU A 238 4.46 -9.25 0.61
C LEU A 238 5.93 -9.12 0.19
N LEU A 239 6.49 -10.15 -0.47
CA LEU A 239 7.85 -10.10 -0.99
C LEU A 239 8.05 -8.94 -1.97
N HIS A 240 7.10 -8.74 -2.89
CA HIS A 240 7.16 -7.63 -3.84
C HIS A 240 7.10 -6.28 -3.13
N GLU A 241 6.19 -6.13 -2.16
CA GLU A 241 6.02 -4.90 -1.40
C GLU A 241 7.28 -4.53 -0.59
N ILE A 242 7.93 -5.51 0.05
CA ILE A 242 9.19 -5.30 0.77
C ILE A 242 10.25 -4.73 -0.17
N ILE A 243 10.34 -5.27 -1.40
CA ILE A 243 11.32 -4.82 -2.40
C ILE A 243 10.98 -3.41 -2.91
N GLU A 244 9.70 -3.12 -3.17
CA GLU A 244 9.24 -1.78 -3.55
C GLU A 244 9.56 -0.74 -2.47
N GLN A 245 9.29 -1.05 -1.19
CA GLN A 245 9.60 -0.17 -0.07
C GLN A 245 11.11 0.09 0.03
N LEU A 246 11.94 -0.94 -0.16
CA LEU A 246 13.39 -0.82 -0.15
C LEU A 246 13.90 0.09 -1.28
N GLN A 247 13.34 -0.03 -2.49
CA GLN A 247 13.70 0.80 -3.64
C GLN A 247 13.21 2.25 -3.46
N GLU A 248 11.98 2.44 -2.96
CA GLU A 248 11.43 3.79 -2.70
C GLU A 248 12.30 4.54 -1.68
N GLN A 249 12.72 3.87 -0.61
CA GLN A 249 13.64 4.44 0.37
C GLN A 249 14.99 4.80 -0.23
N LEU A 250 15.55 3.91 -1.06
CA LEU A 250 16.79 4.18 -1.77
C LEU A 250 16.68 5.40 -2.68
N TYR A 251 15.58 5.53 -3.43
CA TYR A 251 15.37 6.64 -4.36
C TYR A 251 15.13 7.96 -3.63
N ASN A 252 14.36 7.94 -2.53
CA ASN A 252 14.16 9.09 -1.66
C ASN A 252 15.51 9.56 -1.09
N MET A 253 16.37 8.64 -0.64
CA MET A 253 17.70 8.99 -0.15
C MET A 253 18.61 9.47 -1.28
N ALA A 254 18.65 8.81 -2.44
CA ALA A 254 19.42 9.24 -3.61
C ALA A 254 19.07 10.67 -4.04
N PHE A 255 17.78 11.02 -4.00
CA PHE A 255 17.30 12.38 -4.21
C PHE A 255 17.87 13.36 -3.17
N HIS A 256 17.94 12.96 -1.89
CA HIS A 256 18.59 13.76 -0.84
C HIS A 256 20.10 13.93 -1.06
N PHE A 257 20.80 12.94 -1.62
CA PHE A 257 22.23 13.01 -1.94
C PHE A 257 22.56 13.64 -3.30
N GLY A 258 21.55 14.09 -4.07
CA GLY A 258 21.77 14.68 -5.40
C GLY A 258 22.27 13.68 -6.44
N LEU A 259 22.06 12.39 -6.22
CA LEU A 259 22.31 11.34 -7.19
C LEU A 259 21.14 11.29 -8.18
N GLN A 260 21.44 11.13 -9.47
CA GLN A 260 20.39 10.81 -10.45
C GLN A 260 19.97 9.35 -10.24
N THR A 261 18.72 9.15 -9.83
CA THR A 261 18.11 7.82 -9.87
C THR A 261 18.02 7.39 -11.33
N SER A 262 18.47 6.17 -11.64
CA SER A 262 18.31 5.56 -12.96
C SER A 262 16.83 5.43 -13.33
N THR A 263 16.56 5.09 -14.59
CA THR A 263 15.19 4.78 -15.04
C THR A 263 14.63 3.66 -14.17
N ASP A 264 13.42 3.86 -13.67
CA ASP A 264 12.70 2.83 -12.95
C ASP A 264 12.26 1.73 -13.92
N LEU A 265 12.72 0.50 -13.67
CA LEU A 265 12.54 -0.67 -14.53
C LEU A 265 11.57 -1.70 -13.93
N ILE A 266 11.07 -1.46 -12.72
CA ILE A 266 10.19 -2.42 -12.05
C ILE A 266 8.72 -2.06 -12.22
N PHE A 267 7.86 -3.06 -12.21
CA PHE A 267 6.43 -2.85 -12.24
C PHE A 267 5.88 -2.52 -10.86
N HIS A 268 5.12 -1.44 -10.79
CA HIS A 268 4.44 -1.01 -9.57
C HIS A 268 2.93 -1.25 -9.62
N GLY A 269 2.34 -1.48 -8.44
CA GLY A 269 0.89 -1.57 -8.27
C GLY A 269 0.33 -2.99 -8.28
N ASP A 270 -0.90 -3.16 -8.79
CA ASP A 270 -1.68 -4.39 -8.59
C ASP A 270 -2.38 -4.92 -9.85
N GLU A 271 -2.03 -4.41 -11.03
CA GLU A 271 -2.66 -4.79 -12.31
C GLU A 271 -1.70 -4.66 -13.49
N LEU A 272 -1.89 -5.50 -14.50
CA LEU A 272 -1.21 -5.41 -15.80
C LEU A 272 -2.18 -4.88 -16.86
N PRO A 273 -1.85 -3.80 -17.59
CA PRO A 273 -2.64 -3.34 -18.73
C PRO A 273 -2.85 -4.44 -19.79
N GLN A 274 -4.02 -4.43 -20.44
CA GLN A 274 -4.33 -5.39 -21.50
C GLN A 274 -3.35 -5.25 -22.68
N GLY A 275 -2.84 -6.38 -23.15
CA GLY A 275 -1.88 -6.45 -24.27
C GLY A 275 -0.41 -6.45 -23.86
N ILE A 276 -0.11 -6.28 -22.57
CA ILE A 276 1.25 -6.46 -22.04
C ILE A 276 1.44 -7.94 -21.67
N LEU A 277 2.57 -8.51 -22.08
CA LEU A 277 2.98 -9.85 -21.73
C LEU A 277 4.31 -9.75 -20.97
N ILE A 278 4.38 -10.40 -19.80
CA ILE A 278 5.63 -10.59 -19.07
C ILE A 278 6.07 -12.03 -19.33
N GLU A 279 7.23 -12.19 -19.92
CA GLU A 279 7.88 -13.49 -20.05
C GLU A 279 8.74 -13.73 -18.82
N VAL A 280 8.42 -14.78 -18.05
CA VAL A 280 9.17 -15.12 -16.84
C VAL A 280 10.10 -16.29 -17.14
N ALA A 281 11.40 -16.10 -16.90
CA ALA A 281 12.37 -17.17 -17.06
C ALA A 281 12.20 -18.23 -15.94
N PRO A 282 12.32 -19.54 -16.26
CA PRO A 282 12.10 -20.62 -15.29
C PRO A 282 12.95 -20.53 -14.02
N GLN A 283 14.18 -20.01 -14.14
CA GLN A 283 15.10 -19.80 -13.02
C GLN A 283 14.53 -18.88 -11.93
N HIS A 284 13.73 -17.87 -12.30
CA HIS A 284 13.09 -16.97 -11.34
C HIS A 284 11.86 -17.61 -10.70
N THR A 285 11.17 -18.50 -11.42
CA THR A 285 10.07 -19.31 -10.87
C THR A 285 10.56 -20.16 -9.71
N GLU A 286 11.66 -20.90 -9.89
CA GLU A 286 12.25 -21.74 -8.84
C GLU A 286 12.73 -20.90 -7.64
N LEU A 287 13.36 -19.76 -7.91
CA LEU A 287 13.84 -18.88 -6.86
C LEU A 287 12.68 -18.24 -6.07
N LEU A 288 11.58 -17.86 -6.75
CA LEU A 288 10.38 -17.35 -6.08
C LEU A 288 9.70 -18.40 -5.22
N GLN A 289 9.58 -19.63 -5.71
CA GLN A 289 9.04 -20.74 -4.92
C GLN A 289 9.85 -20.95 -3.64
N LEU A 290 11.18 -20.88 -3.72
CA LEU A 290 12.07 -20.97 -2.57
C LEU A 290 11.89 -19.78 -1.62
N ALA A 291 11.83 -18.56 -2.16
CA ALA A 291 11.63 -17.33 -1.40
C ALA A 291 10.33 -17.36 -0.57
N ILE A 292 9.19 -17.70 -1.19
CA ILE A 292 7.91 -17.72 -0.49
C ILE A 292 7.80 -18.85 0.54
N LYS A 293 8.56 -19.94 0.38
CA LYS A 293 8.65 -21.01 1.38
C LYS A 293 9.39 -20.53 2.62
N SER A 294 10.48 -19.80 2.44
CA SER A 294 11.31 -19.25 3.53
C SER A 294 10.68 -18.05 4.25
N LEU A 295 9.74 -17.36 3.61
CA LEU A 295 9.06 -16.19 4.18
C LEU A 295 8.07 -16.59 5.28
N LYS A 296 8.33 -16.15 6.52
CA LYS A 296 7.44 -16.33 7.66
C LYS A 296 6.43 -15.20 7.69
N VAL A 297 5.17 -15.54 7.45
CA VAL A 297 4.06 -14.59 7.65
C VAL A 297 3.57 -14.74 9.07
N ASN A 298 3.96 -13.80 9.93
CA ASN A 298 3.39 -13.71 11.27
C ASN A 298 1.95 -13.19 11.15
N PHE A 299 0.96 -14.07 11.36
CA PHE A 299 -0.45 -13.69 11.44
C PHE A 299 -0.70 -12.97 12.76
N THR A 300 -0.36 -11.67 12.83
CA THR A 300 -0.81 -10.81 13.92
C THR A 300 -2.28 -10.40 13.69
N PRO A 301 -3.05 -10.12 14.75
CA PRO A 301 -4.38 -9.53 14.62
C PRO A 301 -4.33 -8.24 13.79
N GLU A 302 -3.29 -7.39 13.95
CA GLU A 302 -3.12 -6.18 13.14
C GLU A 302 -2.91 -6.48 11.65
N ASN A 303 -2.14 -7.53 11.30
CA ASN A 303 -2.00 -7.98 9.91
C ASN A 303 -3.31 -8.49 9.33
N ASN A 304 -4.12 -9.21 10.12
CA ASN A 304 -5.45 -9.63 9.69
C ASN A 304 -6.39 -8.44 9.46
N GLU A 305 -6.29 -7.38 10.26
CA GLU A 305 -7.05 -6.16 10.07
C GLU A 305 -6.62 -5.39 8.81
N GLN A 306 -5.32 -5.24 8.59
CA GLN A 306 -4.77 -4.60 7.40
C GLN A 306 -5.13 -5.38 6.13
N ILE A 307 -5.00 -6.71 6.14
CA ILE A 307 -5.44 -7.57 5.05
C ILE A 307 -6.95 -7.43 4.81
N ASN A 308 -7.77 -7.31 5.86
CA ASN A 308 -9.21 -7.12 5.68
C ASN A 308 -9.55 -5.76 5.03
N ILE A 309 -8.81 -4.69 5.35
CA ILE A 309 -8.95 -3.38 4.71
C ILE A 309 -8.48 -3.41 3.25
N GLU A 310 -7.35 -4.06 2.96
CA GLU A 310 -6.88 -4.28 1.58
C GLU A 310 -7.89 -5.05 0.73
N ARG A 311 -8.62 -5.99 1.33
CA ARG A 311 -9.71 -6.73 0.66
C ARG A 311 -10.95 -5.86 0.42
N LEU A 312 -11.20 -4.83 1.23
CA LEU A 312 -12.18 -3.79 0.87
C LEU A 312 -11.70 -2.96 -0.32
N HIS A 313 -10.40 -2.68 -0.42
CA HIS A 313 -9.83 -2.01 -1.60
C HIS A 313 -9.94 -2.87 -2.86
N ASP A 314 -9.90 -4.21 -2.74
CA ASP A 314 -10.18 -5.12 -3.87
C ASP A 314 -11.59 -4.92 -4.46
N LEU A 315 -12.59 -4.51 -3.67
CA LEU A 315 -13.91 -4.14 -4.17
C LEU A 315 -13.82 -2.92 -5.11
N ARG A 316 -13.03 -1.90 -4.75
CA ARG A 316 -12.81 -0.72 -5.61
C ARG A 316 -12.04 -1.08 -6.87
N ARG A 317 -11.08 -2.01 -6.77
CA ARG A 317 -10.28 -2.46 -7.93
C ARG A 317 -11.14 -3.10 -9.03
N ALA A 318 -12.34 -3.60 -8.72
CA ALA A 318 -13.29 -4.05 -9.74
C ALA A 318 -13.80 -2.91 -10.66
N TYR A 319 -13.52 -1.64 -10.33
CA TYR A 319 -14.03 -0.44 -11.02
C TYR A 319 -12.94 0.51 -11.54
N LYS A 320 -11.63 0.23 -11.31
CA LYS A 320 -10.51 1.18 -11.51
C LYS A 320 -10.32 1.69 -12.96
N PHE A 321 -10.85 0.98 -13.96
CA PHE A 321 -10.81 1.40 -15.37
C PHE A 321 -12.12 1.07 -16.11
N TRP A 322 -12.56 -0.17 -15.97
CA TRP A 322 -13.84 -0.66 -16.47
C TRP A 322 -14.33 -1.76 -15.55
N PHE A 323 -15.65 -1.86 -15.42
CA PHE A 323 -16.25 -2.83 -14.52
C PHE A 323 -15.86 -4.26 -14.90
N ASN A 324 -15.29 -4.99 -13.94
CA ASN A 324 -14.96 -6.41 -14.03
C ASN A 324 -15.82 -7.21 -13.04
N PRO A 325 -16.87 -7.91 -13.51
CA PRO A 325 -17.79 -8.64 -12.64
C PRO A 325 -17.11 -9.82 -11.93
N ASN A 326 -16.19 -10.53 -12.59
CA ASN A 326 -15.45 -11.65 -11.98
C ASN A 326 -14.65 -11.19 -10.77
N ARG A 327 -13.95 -10.05 -10.90
CA ARG A 327 -13.15 -9.51 -9.81
C ARG A 327 -14.00 -9.07 -8.63
N LEU A 328 -15.16 -8.45 -8.89
CA LEU A 328 -16.08 -8.07 -7.83
C LEU A 328 -16.61 -9.32 -7.09
N ILE A 329 -17.05 -10.33 -7.84
CA ILE A 329 -17.56 -11.58 -7.29
C ILE A 329 -16.50 -12.26 -6.44
N ASP A 330 -15.30 -12.45 -6.98
CA ASP A 330 -14.20 -13.13 -6.28
C ASP A 330 -13.83 -12.36 -4.99
N ALA A 331 -13.75 -11.03 -5.05
CA ALA A 331 -13.46 -10.20 -3.87
C ALA A 331 -14.53 -10.36 -2.77
N VAL A 332 -15.81 -10.35 -3.14
CA VAL A 332 -16.91 -10.51 -2.20
C VAL A 332 -16.97 -11.93 -1.62
N MET A 333 -16.73 -12.95 -2.44
CA MET A 333 -16.75 -14.34 -2.00
C MET A 333 -15.57 -14.67 -1.09
N VAL A 334 -14.39 -14.10 -1.34
CA VAL A 334 -13.24 -14.19 -0.43
C VAL A 334 -13.52 -13.51 0.90
N LEU A 335 -14.17 -12.34 0.90
CA LEU A 335 -14.61 -11.67 2.13
C LEU A 335 -15.61 -12.54 2.91
N LEU A 336 -16.58 -13.16 2.22
CA LEU A 336 -17.55 -14.05 2.85
C LEU A 336 -16.87 -15.25 3.54
N GLN A 337 -15.96 -15.94 2.84
CA GLN A 337 -15.24 -17.11 3.37
C GLN A 337 -14.35 -16.77 4.56
N ARG A 338 -13.75 -15.58 4.57
CA ARG A 338 -12.80 -15.17 5.61
C ARG A 338 -13.51 -14.68 6.88
N LEU A 339 -14.58 -13.91 6.71
CA LEU A 339 -15.28 -13.28 7.83
C LEU A 339 -16.26 -14.23 8.50
N VAL A 340 -16.73 -15.26 7.80
CA VAL A 340 -17.73 -16.19 8.33
C VAL A 340 -17.26 -17.62 8.13
N LYS A 341 -17.23 -18.39 9.21
CA LYS A 341 -16.99 -19.84 9.14
C LYS A 341 -18.18 -20.52 8.47
N GLU A 342 -17.95 -21.60 7.73
CA GLU A 342 -19.03 -22.33 7.08
C GLU A 342 -20.01 -22.88 8.14
N GLU A 343 -21.17 -22.24 8.25
CA GLU A 343 -22.26 -22.68 9.09
C GLU A 343 -23.27 -23.47 8.25
N LYS A 344 -23.90 -24.49 8.86
CA LYS A 344 -24.96 -25.27 8.20
C LYS A 344 -26.20 -24.43 7.92
N ASP A 345 -26.38 -23.33 8.66
CA ASP A 345 -27.48 -22.38 8.47
C ASP A 345 -27.02 -21.22 7.57
N VAL A 346 -27.63 -21.17 6.38
CA VAL A 346 -27.35 -20.16 5.36
C VAL A 346 -27.78 -18.77 5.83
N GLU A 347 -28.88 -18.64 6.56
CA GLU A 347 -29.36 -17.33 7.02
C GLU A 347 -28.46 -16.78 8.13
N LEU A 348 -28.01 -17.65 9.04
CA LEU A 348 -27.04 -17.27 10.08
C LEU A 348 -25.70 -16.83 9.46
N THR A 349 -25.23 -17.57 8.44
CA THR A 349 -24.02 -17.21 7.69
C THR A 349 -24.10 -15.78 7.14
N PHE A 350 -25.20 -15.43 6.45
CA PHE A 350 -25.35 -14.10 5.88
C PHE A 350 -25.60 -13.00 6.92
N SER A 351 -26.25 -13.34 8.04
CA SER A 351 -26.42 -12.42 9.18
C SER A 351 -25.08 -12.08 9.83
N ASN A 352 -24.22 -13.09 10.03
CA ASN A 352 -22.87 -12.89 10.57
C ASN A 352 -22.02 -12.09 9.58
N PHE A 353 -22.09 -12.42 8.29
CA PHE A 353 -21.40 -11.67 7.25
C PHE A 353 -21.82 -10.20 7.22
N HIS A 354 -23.12 -9.94 7.37
CA HIS A 354 -23.66 -8.58 7.45
C HIS A 354 -23.07 -7.80 8.63
N ALA A 355 -23.00 -8.42 9.82
CA ALA A 355 -22.43 -7.79 11.01
C ALA A 355 -20.94 -7.47 10.85
N GLU A 356 -20.16 -8.42 10.32
CA GLU A 356 -18.72 -8.24 10.07
C GLU A 356 -18.43 -7.15 9.03
N MET A 357 -19.23 -7.10 7.96
CA MET A 357 -19.12 -6.04 6.96
C MET A 357 -19.41 -4.64 7.53
N ILE A 358 -20.31 -4.51 8.52
CA ILE A 358 -20.53 -3.22 9.21
C ILE A 358 -19.26 -2.80 9.96
N VAL A 359 -18.61 -3.74 10.66
CA VAL A 359 -17.36 -3.47 11.38
C VAL A 359 -16.26 -3.04 10.41
N LEU A 360 -16.17 -3.68 9.24
CA LEU A 360 -15.19 -3.33 8.22
C LEU A 360 -15.42 -1.94 7.62
N TYR A 361 -16.65 -1.60 7.22
CA TYR A 361 -16.90 -0.27 6.65
C TYR A 361 -16.72 0.85 7.66
N LYS A 362 -16.94 0.62 8.96
CA LYS A 362 -16.61 1.61 10.02
C LYS A 362 -15.15 2.06 9.99
N LYS A 363 -14.24 1.22 9.49
CA LYS A 363 -12.81 1.54 9.40
C LYS A 363 -12.47 2.46 8.22
N LEU A 364 -13.31 2.53 7.19
CA LEU A 364 -13.11 3.41 6.04
C LEU A 364 -13.54 4.84 6.36
N THR A 365 -12.98 5.83 5.67
CA THR A 365 -13.45 7.23 5.75
C THR A 365 -14.80 7.41 5.07
N THR A 366 -15.52 8.51 5.37
CA THR A 366 -16.84 8.76 4.77
C THR A 366 -16.76 8.91 3.26
N THR A 367 -15.71 9.58 2.77
CA THR A 367 -15.44 9.71 1.33
C THR A 367 -15.26 8.35 0.67
N GLU A 368 -14.49 7.47 1.29
CA GLU A 368 -14.25 6.13 0.80
C GLU A 368 -15.50 5.24 0.72
N CYS A 369 -16.37 5.34 1.74
CA CYS A 369 -17.67 4.68 1.70
C CYS A 369 -18.58 5.29 0.61
N PHE A 370 -18.52 6.61 0.43
CA PHE A 370 -19.30 7.31 -0.59
C PHE A 370 -18.84 6.93 -2.01
N ASP A 371 -17.54 6.83 -2.25
CA ASP A 371 -16.97 6.38 -3.52
C ASP A 371 -17.38 4.94 -3.84
N LEU A 372 -17.31 4.04 -2.85
CA LEU A 372 -17.80 2.67 -2.99
C LEU A 372 -19.29 2.60 -3.34
N TYR A 373 -20.11 3.46 -2.72
CA TYR A 373 -21.53 3.55 -3.06
C TYR A 373 -21.72 4.03 -4.49
N GLY A 374 -20.94 5.04 -4.91
CA GLY A 374 -20.87 5.50 -6.30
C GLY A 374 -20.60 4.34 -7.27
N TYR A 375 -19.55 3.55 -7.02
CA TYR A 375 -19.21 2.37 -7.83
C TYR A 375 -20.34 1.34 -7.87
N PHE A 376 -20.93 0.99 -6.73
CA PHE A 376 -22.04 0.03 -6.64
C PHE A 376 -23.35 0.53 -7.30
N SER A 377 -23.57 1.84 -7.31
CA SER A 377 -24.73 2.45 -7.94
C SER A 377 -24.64 2.55 -9.46
N ASN A 378 -23.47 2.26 -10.05
CA ASN A 378 -23.27 2.24 -11.49
C ASN A 378 -24.18 1.19 -12.16
N ASN A 379 -24.58 1.46 -13.41
CA ASN A 379 -25.40 0.57 -14.21
C ASN A 379 -24.75 -0.81 -14.36
N ASP A 380 -23.43 -0.91 -14.47
CA ASP A 380 -22.76 -2.19 -14.68
C ASP A 380 -22.97 -3.18 -13.51
N SER A 381 -22.85 -2.70 -12.26
CA SER A 381 -23.10 -3.51 -11.05
C SER A 381 -24.58 -3.88 -10.92
N ARG A 382 -25.46 -2.94 -11.27
CA ARG A 382 -26.91 -3.15 -11.28
C ARG A 382 -27.31 -4.19 -12.34
N CYS A 383 -26.66 -4.16 -13.51
CA CYS A 383 -26.82 -5.13 -14.59
C CYS A 383 -26.38 -6.53 -14.15
N LEU A 384 -25.24 -6.65 -13.46
CA LEU A 384 -24.78 -7.91 -12.88
C LEU A 384 -25.81 -8.46 -11.89
N LEU A 385 -26.22 -7.65 -10.89
CA LEU A 385 -27.21 -8.07 -9.89
C LEU A 385 -28.53 -8.50 -10.52
N TYR A 386 -29.02 -7.74 -11.49
CA TYR A 386 -30.25 -8.09 -12.21
C TYR A 386 -30.10 -9.41 -12.98
N THR A 387 -28.96 -9.61 -13.65
CA THR A 387 -28.67 -10.88 -14.35
C THR A 387 -28.73 -12.07 -13.41
N LEU A 388 -28.07 -11.98 -12.24
CA LEU A 388 -28.10 -13.04 -11.23
C LEU A 388 -29.51 -13.28 -10.70
N GLU A 389 -30.28 -12.22 -10.47
CA GLU A 389 -31.67 -12.31 -9.99
C GLU A 389 -32.61 -12.96 -11.02
N LEU A 390 -32.45 -12.68 -12.32
CA LEU A 390 -33.21 -13.33 -13.39
C LEU A 390 -32.99 -14.84 -13.36
N ILE A 391 -31.74 -15.27 -13.16
CA ILE A 391 -31.35 -16.68 -13.07
C ILE A 391 -31.97 -17.34 -11.83
N ILE A 392 -31.88 -16.68 -10.67
CA ILE A 392 -32.47 -17.17 -9.41
C ILE A 392 -33.99 -17.29 -9.51
N SER A 393 -34.63 -16.36 -10.21
CA SER A 393 -36.08 -16.35 -10.45
C SER A 393 -36.53 -17.42 -11.46
N GLY A 394 -35.61 -18.18 -12.06
CA GLY A 394 -35.92 -19.24 -13.00
C GLY A 394 -36.38 -18.75 -14.38
N LYS A 395 -36.07 -17.50 -14.75
CA LYS A 395 -36.36 -17.01 -16.11
C LYS A 395 -35.42 -17.68 -17.10
N SER A 396 -35.99 -18.09 -18.24
CA SER A 396 -35.21 -18.68 -19.33
C SER A 396 -34.37 -17.59 -20.02
N LEU A 397 -33.09 -17.88 -20.23
CA LEU A 397 -32.14 -17.01 -20.92
C LEU A 397 -31.54 -17.81 -22.07
N ASP A 398 -31.60 -17.29 -23.30
CA ASP A 398 -31.22 -18.03 -24.52
C ASP A 398 -29.78 -18.55 -24.52
N TRP A 399 -28.89 -17.92 -23.75
CA TRP A 399 -27.48 -18.24 -23.68
C TRP A 399 -27.09 -19.15 -22.50
N LEU A 400 -27.99 -19.38 -21.55
CA LEU A 400 -27.71 -20.14 -20.33
C LEU A 400 -28.45 -21.49 -20.35
N PRO A 401 -27.74 -22.63 -20.28
CA PRO A 401 -28.42 -23.93 -20.19
C PRO A 401 -29.18 -24.07 -18.86
N SER A 402 -30.12 -25.02 -18.82
CA SER A 402 -30.86 -25.34 -17.60
C SER A 402 -29.92 -25.73 -16.47
N LEU A 403 -29.91 -24.94 -15.40
CA LEU A 403 -29.06 -25.15 -14.24
C LEU A 403 -29.60 -26.23 -13.30
N ARG A 404 -28.68 -27.04 -12.76
CA ARG A 404 -28.94 -27.94 -11.62
C ARG A 404 -29.19 -27.12 -10.35
N GLU A 405 -29.79 -27.76 -9.34
CA GLU A 405 -30.12 -27.11 -8.07
C GLU A 405 -28.89 -26.50 -7.38
N ILE A 406 -27.76 -27.21 -7.39
CA ILE A 406 -26.51 -26.76 -6.79
C ILE A 406 -25.93 -25.53 -7.51
N GLU A 407 -25.97 -25.54 -8.84
CA GLU A 407 -25.50 -24.43 -9.67
C GLU A 407 -26.37 -23.18 -9.44
N ARG A 408 -27.68 -23.37 -9.29
CA ARG A 408 -28.61 -22.30 -8.93
C ARG A 408 -28.36 -21.78 -7.51
N ASN A 409 -28.07 -22.67 -6.57
CA ASN A 409 -27.71 -22.30 -5.19
C ASN A 409 -26.40 -21.51 -5.13
N ALA A 410 -25.41 -21.86 -5.96
CA ALA A 410 -24.16 -21.10 -6.09
C ALA A 410 -24.41 -19.67 -6.58
N VAL A 411 -25.22 -19.52 -7.64
CA VAL A 411 -25.65 -18.20 -8.14
C VAL A 411 -26.40 -17.42 -7.05
N GLN A 412 -27.28 -18.08 -6.30
CA GLN A 412 -28.01 -17.46 -5.20
C GLN A 412 -27.10 -17.01 -4.06
N LYS A 413 -26.09 -17.82 -3.69
CA LYS A 413 -25.10 -17.49 -2.67
C LYS A 413 -24.32 -16.23 -3.05
N VAL A 414 -23.82 -16.17 -4.28
CA VAL A 414 -23.09 -15.00 -4.80
C VAL A 414 -23.98 -13.75 -4.83
N TYR A 415 -25.22 -13.87 -5.32
CA TYR A 415 -26.18 -12.76 -5.32
C TYR A 415 -26.44 -12.20 -3.91
N ARG A 416 -26.67 -13.09 -2.93
CA ARG A 416 -26.89 -12.68 -1.53
C ARG A 416 -25.66 -12.01 -0.91
N ALA A 417 -24.47 -12.52 -1.20
CA ALA A 417 -23.22 -11.94 -0.72
C ALA A 417 -23.02 -10.51 -1.28
N LEU A 418 -23.17 -10.34 -2.60
CA LEU A 418 -23.08 -9.03 -3.27
C LEU A 418 -24.10 -8.04 -2.68
N LYS A 419 -25.36 -8.48 -2.56
CA LYS A 419 -26.43 -7.65 -1.99
C LYS A 419 -26.15 -7.26 -0.54
N SER A 420 -25.61 -8.17 0.28
CA SER A 420 -25.23 -7.88 1.66
C SER A 420 -24.15 -6.80 1.71
N VAL A 421 -23.04 -6.96 0.98
CA VAL A 421 -21.95 -5.98 0.91
C VAL A 421 -22.45 -4.60 0.50
N MET A 422 -23.38 -4.54 -0.46
CA MET A 422 -23.96 -3.30 -0.96
C MET A 422 -24.92 -2.64 0.04
N GLU A 423 -25.82 -3.38 0.66
CA GLU A 423 -26.79 -2.84 1.63
C GLU A 423 -26.14 -2.44 2.95
N VAL A 424 -25.15 -3.19 3.43
CA VAL A 424 -24.35 -2.86 4.62
C VAL A 424 -23.67 -1.50 4.45
N LEU A 425 -23.15 -1.20 3.25
CA LEU A 425 -22.56 0.09 2.95
C LEU A 425 -23.56 1.24 3.09
N ARG A 426 -24.80 1.04 2.64
CA ARG A 426 -25.87 2.04 2.76
C ARG A 426 -26.25 2.27 4.22
N ILE A 427 -26.29 1.21 5.03
CA ILE A 427 -26.51 1.30 6.48
C ILE A 427 -25.39 2.12 7.13
N GLU A 428 -24.13 1.84 6.79
CA GLU A 428 -22.99 2.57 7.35
C GLU A 428 -22.97 4.04 6.90
N LEU A 429 -23.27 4.34 5.64
CA LEU A 429 -23.44 5.72 5.18
C LEU A 429 -24.58 6.43 5.92
N LYS A 430 -25.70 5.75 6.17
CA LYS A 430 -26.79 6.30 6.98
C LYS A 430 -26.36 6.57 8.42
N ASN A 431 -25.56 5.68 9.03
CA ASN A 431 -24.97 5.90 10.37
C ASN A 431 -24.06 7.13 10.40
N ARG A 432 -23.46 7.49 9.26
CA ARG A 432 -22.65 8.69 9.06
C ARG A 432 -23.46 9.91 8.60
N HIS A 433 -24.78 9.86 8.75
CA HIS A 433 -25.72 10.91 8.35
C HIS A 433 -25.73 11.22 6.84
N VAL A 434 -25.31 10.27 6.00
CA VAL A 434 -25.40 10.35 4.53
C VAL A 434 -26.60 9.52 4.06
N SER A 435 -27.62 10.21 3.54
CA SER A 435 -28.79 9.54 2.96
C SER A 435 -28.46 9.02 1.55
N THR A 436 -28.79 7.75 1.28
CA THR A 436 -28.55 7.11 -0.02
C THR A 436 -29.82 6.46 -0.58
N GLU A 437 -30.01 6.54 -1.89
CA GLU A 437 -31.07 5.80 -2.55
C GLU A 437 -30.78 4.29 -2.53
N PRO A 438 -31.82 3.43 -2.59
CA PRO A 438 -31.64 2.01 -2.86
C PRO A 438 -31.04 1.78 -4.25
N TYR A 439 -30.24 0.72 -4.39
CA TYR A 439 -29.77 0.28 -5.70
C TYR A 439 -30.97 -0.21 -6.53
N LYS A 440 -31.49 0.66 -7.39
CA LYS A 440 -32.66 0.38 -8.24
C LYS A 440 -32.32 -0.69 -9.27
N GLN A 441 -33.26 -1.52 -9.67
CA GLN A 441 -33.05 -2.42 -10.81
C GLN A 441 -33.07 -1.64 -12.14
N PRO A 442 -32.42 -2.12 -13.21
CA PRO A 442 -32.56 -1.53 -14.53
C PRO A 442 -34.03 -1.54 -14.98
N GLU A 443 -34.51 -0.45 -15.56
CA GLU A 443 -35.88 -0.40 -16.09
C GLU A 443 -36.03 -1.36 -17.28
N ASN A 444 -37.20 -2.00 -17.36
CA ASN A 444 -37.59 -3.17 -18.15
C ASN A 444 -37.58 -2.97 -19.70
N LYS A 445 -36.56 -2.30 -20.26
CA LYS A 445 -36.24 -2.33 -21.68
C LYS A 445 -35.53 -3.65 -21.97
N ALA A 446 -35.70 -4.19 -23.18
CA ALA A 446 -35.08 -5.44 -23.65
C ALA A 446 -33.62 -5.53 -23.18
N PHE A 447 -33.42 -6.24 -22.07
CA PHE A 447 -32.17 -6.24 -21.33
C PHE A 447 -31.26 -7.29 -21.96
N GLU A 448 -30.36 -6.85 -22.83
CA GLU A 448 -29.32 -7.72 -23.34
C GLU A 448 -28.22 -7.84 -22.28
N VAL A 449 -28.11 -9.03 -21.70
CA VAL A 449 -26.99 -9.36 -20.82
C VAL A 449 -25.70 -9.25 -21.64
N ASP A 450 -24.81 -8.35 -21.22
CA ASP A 450 -23.51 -8.20 -21.86
C ASP A 450 -22.65 -9.47 -21.72
N ARG A 451 -21.65 -9.61 -22.58
CA ARG A 451 -20.76 -10.78 -22.60
C ARG A 451 -20.05 -11.03 -21.26
N ARG A 452 -19.64 -9.98 -20.53
CA ARG A 452 -18.84 -10.11 -19.29
C ARG A 452 -19.68 -10.68 -18.16
N ASN A 453 -20.93 -10.24 -18.05
CA ASN A 453 -21.89 -10.74 -17.09
C ASN A 453 -22.28 -12.20 -17.40
N ARG A 454 -22.34 -12.61 -18.68
CA ARG A 454 -22.50 -14.02 -19.05
C ARG A 454 -21.31 -14.87 -18.63
N GLU A 455 -20.09 -14.42 -18.94
CA GLU A 455 -18.84 -15.10 -18.54
C GLU A 455 -18.75 -15.23 -17.01
N ALA A 456 -19.16 -14.20 -16.28
CA ALA A 456 -19.20 -14.23 -14.82
C ALA A 456 -20.18 -15.27 -14.27
N VAL A 457 -21.35 -15.43 -14.89
CA VAL A 457 -22.31 -16.47 -14.52
C VAL A 457 -21.73 -17.87 -14.71
N PHE A 458 -21.06 -18.13 -15.85
CA PHE A 458 -20.41 -19.42 -16.08
C PHE A 458 -19.31 -19.69 -15.05
N ARG A 459 -18.50 -18.68 -14.72
CA ARG A 459 -17.48 -18.78 -13.67
C ARG A 459 -18.09 -19.07 -12.31
N ILE A 460 -19.20 -18.44 -11.95
CA ILE A 460 -19.88 -18.73 -10.67
C ILE A 460 -20.25 -20.21 -10.58
N ILE A 461 -20.82 -20.74 -11.66
CA ILE A 461 -21.23 -22.14 -11.74
C ILE A 461 -20.03 -23.07 -11.63
N GLU A 462 -18.94 -22.77 -12.35
CA GLU A 462 -17.72 -23.58 -12.37
C GLU A 462 -16.99 -23.55 -11.01
N VAL A 463 -16.84 -22.38 -10.40
CA VAL A 463 -16.01 -22.18 -9.20
C VAL A 463 -16.78 -22.47 -7.92
N TYR A 464 -18.05 -22.06 -7.84
CA TYR A 464 -18.84 -22.14 -6.61
C TYR A 464 -19.95 -23.21 -6.66
N GLY A 465 -20.13 -23.89 -7.80
CA GLY A 465 -21.17 -24.92 -8.01
C GLY A 465 -20.69 -26.37 -7.86
N CYS A 466 -19.49 -26.63 -7.36
CA CYS A 466 -18.97 -27.99 -7.16
C CYS A 466 -19.32 -28.56 -5.77
N GLU A 467 -19.78 -29.82 -5.72
CA GLU A 467 -20.22 -30.54 -4.49
C GLU A 467 -19.08 -30.93 -3.52
N ASN A 468 -17.82 -30.85 -3.95
CA ASN A 468 -16.68 -31.36 -3.20
C ASN A 468 -15.70 -30.24 -2.84
N THR A 469 -16.00 -29.47 -1.80
CA THR A 469 -14.96 -28.81 -1.00
C THR A 469 -14.64 -29.73 0.19
N PRO A 470 -13.60 -30.58 0.12
CA PRO A 470 -13.21 -31.40 1.27
C PRO A 470 -12.78 -30.48 2.41
N ASN A 471 -13.31 -30.79 3.60
CA ASN A 471 -13.07 -30.05 4.83
C ASN A 471 -11.57 -29.96 5.14
N ASN A 472 -11.11 -28.74 5.43
CA ASN A 472 -9.73 -28.26 5.30
C ASN A 472 -8.73 -28.81 6.34
N ASP A 473 -9.21 -29.40 7.44
CA ASP A 473 -8.34 -29.84 8.55
C ASP A 473 -7.44 -31.03 8.19
N LEU A 474 -7.89 -31.87 7.25
CA LEU A 474 -7.13 -33.06 6.81
C LEU A 474 -6.08 -32.69 5.75
N LEU A 475 -6.33 -31.62 4.99
CA LEU A 475 -5.44 -31.08 3.96
C LEU A 475 -4.36 -30.20 4.57
N GLU A 476 -4.70 -29.35 5.55
CA GLU A 476 -3.72 -28.63 6.38
C GLU A 476 -2.80 -29.60 7.13
N LYS A 477 -3.35 -30.68 7.72
CA LYS A 477 -2.52 -31.75 8.30
C LYS A 477 -1.64 -32.44 7.27
N LEU A 478 -2.16 -32.74 6.08
CA LEU A 478 -1.35 -33.35 5.02
C LEU A 478 -0.23 -32.42 4.55
N PHE A 479 -0.48 -31.11 4.47
CA PHE A 479 0.54 -30.12 4.14
C PHE A 479 1.58 -29.99 5.24
N HIS A 480 1.16 -30.01 6.51
CA HIS A 480 2.08 -29.98 7.64
C HIS A 480 2.94 -31.25 7.72
N ASP A 481 2.33 -32.43 7.53
CA ASP A 481 3.01 -33.72 7.55
C ASP A 481 3.97 -33.88 6.35
N MET A 482 3.63 -33.33 5.18
CA MET A 482 4.53 -33.30 4.01
C MET A 482 5.67 -32.27 4.15
N GLU A 483 5.49 -31.23 4.98
CA GLU A 483 6.53 -30.25 5.29
C GLU A 483 7.56 -30.80 6.30
N ASP A 484 7.19 -31.76 7.14
CA ASP A 484 8.07 -32.37 8.15
C ASP A 484 8.86 -33.61 7.66
N ASP A 485 8.36 -34.36 6.65
CA ASP A 485 8.96 -35.64 6.24
C ASP A 485 10.12 -35.57 5.22
N GLU A 486 10.48 -34.40 4.67
CA GLU A 486 11.66 -34.26 3.78
C GLU A 486 13.02 -34.14 4.50
N HIS A 487 13.06 -34.36 5.82
CA HIS A 487 14.31 -34.45 6.61
C HIS A 487 14.80 -35.87 6.92
N LYS A 488 14.28 -36.88 6.22
CA LYS A 488 14.88 -38.22 6.21
C LYS A 488 14.89 -38.80 4.81
N TYR A 489 15.91 -38.49 4.02
CA TYR A 489 16.69 -39.47 3.23
C TYR A 489 18.00 -38.85 2.75
#